data_AF-A0A9D2H348-F1
#
_entry.id   AF-A0A9D2H348-F1
#
_cell.length_a   1.000
_cell.length_b   1.000
_cell.length_c   1.000
_cell.angle_alpha   90.00
_cell.angle_beta   90.00
_cell.angle_gamma   90.00
#
_symmetry.space_group_name_H-M   'P 1'
#
loop_
_entity.id
_entity.type
_entity.pdbx_description
1 polymer ?
#
loop_
_entity_poly.entity_id
_entity_poly.type
_entity_poly.pdbx_seq_one_letter_code
_entity_poly.pdbx_strand_id
1 'polypeptide(L)'
;MNSLRAERAKRALQRAGYWLVSLTWGGLMTWTGAFIALVMLLSRHAPQKLGPNVYFEVGLGWGGMEYGAFFFVSKDAGEETRLHEAGHGIQNLVLGPLMPFLVCIPSALRYWMRRCKTLAGKRVFSGAVCLLLAFLGAAGMIAAALLGLSGGVWALFGVGLFLVLYAAALCVWMQAFEIPKYRYGAYVSYDGIWFEASATRLGEQYYG
;
A
#
# COMPACT_ATOMS: atom_id res chain seq x y z
N MET A 1 -17.74 14.41 -36.02
CA MET A 1 -16.73 13.32 -36.17
C MET A 1 -15.35 13.65 -35.57
N ASN A 2 -14.85 14.89 -35.66
CA ASN A 2 -13.51 15.25 -35.13
C ASN A 2 -13.40 15.29 -33.60
N SER A 3 -14.47 15.67 -32.88
CA SER A 3 -14.49 15.71 -31.41
C SER A 3 -14.35 14.33 -30.75
N LEU A 4 -15.01 13.30 -31.31
CA LEU A 4 -14.93 11.93 -30.79
C LEU A 4 -13.54 11.30 -30.96
N ARG A 5 -12.83 11.62 -32.05
CA ARG A 5 -11.46 11.14 -32.26
C ARG A 5 -10.48 11.82 -31.29
N ALA A 6 -10.63 13.13 -31.08
CA ALA A 6 -9.82 13.87 -30.12
C ALA A 6 -10.01 13.36 -28.68
N GLU A 7 -11.25 13.12 -28.26
CA GLU A 7 -11.55 12.55 -26.93
C GLU A 7 -10.98 11.14 -26.74
N ARG A 8 -11.10 10.28 -27.76
CA ARG A 8 -10.49 8.94 -27.72
C ARG A 8 -8.97 9.01 -27.62
N ALA A 9 -8.32 9.90 -28.38
CA ALA A 9 -6.88 10.10 -28.34
C ALA A 9 -6.43 10.61 -26.96
N LYS A 10 -7.14 11.58 -26.38
CA LYS A 10 -6.88 12.09 -25.02
C LYS A 10 -6.95 10.98 -23.97
N ARG A 11 -8.02 10.17 -23.98
CA ARG A 11 -8.17 9.03 -23.05
C ARG A 11 -7.09 7.98 -23.24
N ALA A 12 -6.70 7.70 -24.48
CA ALA A 12 -5.61 6.78 -24.78
C ALA A 12 -4.27 7.29 -24.23
N LEU A 13 -3.98 8.58 -24.42
CA LEU A 13 -2.77 9.22 -23.89
C LEU A 13 -2.74 9.20 -22.36
N GLN A 14 -3.86 9.51 -21.70
CA GLN A 14 -3.97 9.46 -20.24
C GLN A 14 -3.74 8.04 -19.70
N ARG A 15 -4.31 7.03 -20.35
CA ARG A 15 -4.08 5.62 -19.98
C ARG A 15 -2.64 5.19 -20.22
N ALA A 16 -2.04 5.58 -21.33
CA ALA A 16 -0.64 5.29 -21.63
C ALA A 16 0.28 5.95 -20.60
N GLY A 17 0.03 7.21 -20.25
CA GLY A 17 0.77 7.93 -19.20
C GLY A 17 0.63 7.27 -17.83
N TYR A 18 -0.60 6.90 -17.45
CA TYR A 18 -0.85 6.15 -16.21
C TYR A 18 0.00 4.89 -16.13
N TRP A 19 -0.08 4.03 -17.15
CA TRP A 19 0.66 2.77 -17.17
C TRP A 19 2.18 2.96 -17.26
N LEU A 20 2.66 3.97 -17.99
CA LEU A 20 4.08 4.28 -18.08
C LEU A 20 4.63 4.65 -16.70
N VAL A 21 3.96 5.54 -15.97
CA VAL A 21 4.40 5.95 -14.62
C VAL A 21 4.22 4.80 -13.63
N SER A 22 3.12 4.04 -13.68
CA SER A 22 2.90 2.87 -12.82
C SER A 22 3.96 1.79 -13.02
N LEU A 23 4.42 1.54 -14.24
CA LEU A 23 5.42 0.49 -14.53
C LEU A 23 6.86 0.92 -14.25
N THR A 24 7.13 2.23 -14.19
CA THR A 24 8.47 2.78 -13.95
C THR A 24 8.61 3.29 -12.52
N TRP A 25 7.97 4.41 -12.19
CA TRP A 25 8.03 5.06 -10.89
C TRP A 25 7.23 4.30 -9.82
N GLY A 26 5.99 3.92 -10.14
CA GLY A 26 5.13 3.08 -9.29
C GLY A 26 5.46 1.59 -9.36
N GLY A 27 6.60 1.22 -9.97
CA GLY A 27 6.88 -0.14 -10.45
C GLY A 27 6.87 -1.17 -9.32
N LEU A 28 7.42 -0.83 -8.15
CA LEU A 28 7.52 -1.78 -7.03
C LEU A 28 6.16 -2.39 -6.64
N MET A 29 5.14 -1.54 -6.51
CA MET A 29 3.78 -2.02 -6.23
C MET A 29 3.16 -2.65 -7.47
N THR A 30 3.27 -2.02 -8.63
CA THR A 30 2.63 -2.50 -9.88
C THR A 30 3.11 -3.90 -10.29
N TRP A 31 4.40 -4.21 -10.15
CA TRP A 31 4.93 -5.54 -10.48
C TRP A 31 4.45 -6.61 -9.51
N THR A 32 4.32 -6.26 -8.23
CA THR A 32 3.72 -7.14 -7.21
C THR A 32 2.25 -7.39 -7.54
N GLY A 33 1.50 -6.34 -7.89
CA GLY A 33 0.12 -6.42 -8.34
C GLY A 33 -0.04 -7.26 -9.61
N ALA A 34 0.87 -7.12 -10.58
CA ALA A 34 0.88 -7.91 -11.81
C ALA A 34 1.10 -9.40 -11.53
N PHE A 35 1.98 -9.73 -10.58
CA PHE A 35 2.19 -11.12 -10.15
C PHE A 35 0.93 -11.70 -9.50
N ILE A 36 0.29 -10.97 -8.58
CA ILE A 36 -0.97 -11.42 -7.95
C ILE A 36 -2.09 -11.53 -9.00
N ALA A 37 -2.19 -10.58 -9.92
CA ALA A 37 -3.15 -10.60 -11.02
C ALA A 37 -2.95 -11.83 -11.92
N LEU A 38 -1.70 -12.21 -12.20
CA LEU A 38 -1.40 -13.45 -12.93
C LEU A 38 -1.91 -14.69 -12.18
N VAL A 39 -1.67 -14.77 -10.87
CA VAL A 39 -2.21 -15.86 -10.03
C VAL A 39 -3.74 -15.89 -10.05
N MET A 40 -4.39 -14.73 -10.02
CA MET A 40 -5.85 -14.62 -10.12
C MET A 40 -6.38 -15.12 -11.48
N LEU A 41 -5.72 -14.75 -12.57
CA LEU A 41 -6.06 -15.23 -13.93
C LEU A 41 -5.89 -16.75 -14.05
N LEU A 42 -4.79 -17.31 -13.53
CA LEU A 42 -4.56 -18.76 -13.49
C LEU A 42 -5.62 -19.48 -12.65
N SER A 43 -6.12 -18.81 -11.61
CA SER A 43 -7.21 -19.26 -10.75
C SER A 43 -8.60 -18.94 -11.31
N ARG A 44 -8.71 -18.58 -12.60
CA ARG A 44 -9.96 -18.28 -13.32
C ARG A 44 -10.79 -17.13 -12.77
N HIS A 45 -10.17 -16.20 -12.06
CA HIS A 45 -10.83 -14.95 -11.66
C HIS A 45 -10.83 -13.97 -12.84
N ALA A 46 -11.97 -13.31 -13.08
CA ALA A 46 -12.13 -12.39 -14.19
C ALA A 46 -11.62 -10.99 -13.81
N PRO A 47 -10.76 -10.37 -14.64
CA PRO A 47 -10.34 -8.99 -14.42
C PRO A 47 -11.47 -8.02 -14.78
N GLN A 48 -11.60 -6.97 -13.97
CA GLN A 48 -12.49 -5.85 -14.17
C GLN A 48 -11.68 -4.56 -14.34
N LYS A 49 -12.33 -3.46 -14.72
CA LYS A 49 -11.67 -2.17 -14.96
C LYS A 49 -12.37 -1.04 -14.23
N LEU A 50 -11.57 -0.16 -13.64
CA LEU A 50 -12.01 1.11 -13.08
C LEU A 50 -11.02 2.19 -13.53
N GLY A 51 -11.45 3.04 -14.47
CA GLY A 51 -10.54 3.96 -15.15
C GLY A 51 -9.40 3.22 -15.88
N PRO A 52 -8.12 3.54 -15.62
CA PRO A 52 -6.97 2.82 -16.15
C PRO A 52 -6.56 1.59 -15.31
N ASN A 53 -7.12 1.44 -14.10
CA ASN A 53 -6.81 0.33 -13.19
C ASN A 53 -7.45 -0.98 -13.65
N VAL A 54 -6.80 -2.08 -13.30
CA VAL A 54 -7.33 -3.44 -13.44
C VAL A 54 -7.58 -4.01 -12.05
N TYR A 55 -8.75 -4.60 -11.81
CA TYR A 55 -9.03 -5.16 -10.50
C TYR A 55 -9.68 -6.53 -10.55
N PHE A 56 -9.64 -7.23 -9.43
CA PHE A 56 -10.27 -8.54 -9.26
C PHE A 56 -11.10 -8.55 -7.99
N GLU A 57 -12.24 -9.23 -8.05
CA GLU A 57 -13.12 -9.46 -6.91
C GLU A 57 -12.91 -10.88 -6.37
N VAL A 58 -12.49 -10.99 -5.10
CA VAL A 58 -12.14 -12.27 -4.47
C VAL A 58 -12.56 -12.32 -3.00
N GLY A 59 -13.11 -13.45 -2.58
CA GLY A 59 -13.58 -13.63 -1.20
C GLY A 59 -14.74 -12.69 -0.81
N LEU A 60 -15.06 -12.67 0.49
CA LEU A 60 -16.14 -11.89 1.11
C LEU A 60 -15.68 -11.32 2.46
N GLY A 61 -16.23 -10.19 2.88
CA GLY A 61 -16.06 -9.67 4.25
C GLY A 61 -14.71 -9.03 4.58
N TRP A 62 -14.02 -8.50 3.57
CA TRP A 62 -12.81 -7.69 3.72
C TRP A 62 -12.90 -6.47 2.78
N GLY A 63 -12.06 -5.46 2.95
CA GLY A 63 -12.14 -4.24 2.14
C GLY A 63 -11.53 -4.43 0.76
N GLY A 64 -10.29 -3.98 0.63
CA GLY A 64 -9.48 -4.23 -0.54
C GLY A 64 -8.00 -4.06 -0.22
N MET A 65 -7.20 -4.20 -1.27
CA MET A 65 -5.78 -3.94 -1.26
C MET A 65 -5.31 -3.51 -2.64
N GLU A 66 -4.61 -2.39 -2.70
CA GLU A 66 -4.01 -1.85 -3.91
C GLU A 66 -2.52 -2.20 -4.05
N TYR A 67 -2.13 -2.45 -5.30
CA TYR A 67 -0.77 -2.81 -5.72
C TYR A 67 -0.43 -2.13 -7.06
N GLY A 68 -0.41 -0.80 -7.05
CA GLY A 68 -0.16 0.06 -8.20
C GLY A 68 -1.32 0.08 -9.19
N ALA A 69 -1.05 -0.34 -10.42
CA ALA A 69 -2.09 -0.40 -11.46
C ALA A 69 -3.16 -1.49 -11.23
N PHE A 70 -2.95 -2.34 -10.22
CA PHE A 70 -3.82 -3.45 -9.88
C PHE A 70 -4.37 -3.30 -8.47
N PHE A 71 -5.65 -3.59 -8.26
CA PHE A 71 -6.20 -3.72 -6.92
C PHE A 71 -7.12 -4.93 -6.79
N PHE A 72 -7.35 -5.37 -5.56
CA PHE A 72 -8.11 -6.57 -5.23
C PHE A 72 -9.11 -6.21 -4.15
N VAL A 73 -10.37 -6.57 -4.34
CA VAL A 73 -11.46 -6.21 -3.42
C VAL A 73 -12.33 -7.43 -3.14
N SER A 74 -13.12 -7.37 -2.07
CA SER A 74 -14.14 -8.38 -1.85
C SER A 74 -15.25 -8.32 -2.89
N LYS A 75 -15.95 -9.44 -3.11
CA LYS A 75 -17.08 -9.48 -4.06
C LYS A 75 -18.27 -8.63 -3.62
N ASP A 76 -18.38 -8.40 -2.32
CA ASP A 76 -19.39 -7.54 -1.68
C ASP A 76 -18.93 -6.08 -1.52
N ALA A 77 -17.79 -5.70 -2.09
CA ALA A 77 -17.28 -4.34 -2.03
C ALA A 77 -18.19 -3.37 -2.81
N GLY A 78 -18.68 -2.35 -2.10
CA GLY A 78 -19.41 -1.24 -2.68
C GLY A 78 -18.54 -0.35 -3.56
N GLU A 79 -19.17 0.57 -4.28
CA GLU A 79 -18.49 1.52 -5.17
C GLU A 79 -17.46 2.37 -4.42
N GLU A 80 -17.81 2.87 -3.24
CA GLU A 80 -16.90 3.66 -2.38
C GLU A 80 -15.59 2.92 -2.10
N THR A 81 -15.65 1.61 -1.79
CA THR A 81 -14.45 0.80 -1.55
C THR A 81 -13.61 0.65 -2.83
N ARG A 82 -14.24 0.45 -3.99
CA ARG A 82 -13.50 0.34 -5.26
C ARG A 82 -12.84 1.65 -5.65
N LEU A 83 -13.51 2.77 -5.42
CA LEU A 83 -12.95 4.11 -5.63
C LEU A 83 -11.79 4.36 -4.67
N HIS A 84 -11.94 4.01 -3.39
CA HIS A 84 -10.89 4.09 -2.39
C HIS A 84 -9.61 3.34 -2.81
N GLU A 85 -9.74 2.06 -3.20
CA GLU A 85 -8.59 1.27 -3.68
C GLU A 85 -7.99 1.87 -4.96
N ALA A 86 -8.81 2.35 -5.89
CA ALA A 86 -8.31 3.03 -7.08
C ALA A 86 -7.57 4.35 -6.75
N GLY A 87 -7.96 5.02 -5.67
CA GLY A 87 -7.28 6.19 -5.12
C GLY A 87 -5.89 5.90 -4.59
N HIS A 88 -5.68 4.73 -3.96
CA HIS A 88 -4.33 4.24 -3.64
C HIS A 88 -3.46 4.09 -4.91
N GLY A 89 -4.07 3.71 -6.05
CA GLY A 89 -3.41 3.70 -7.37
C GLY A 89 -2.80 5.06 -7.75
N ILE A 90 -3.53 6.14 -7.48
CA ILE A 90 -3.03 7.51 -7.70
C ILE A 90 -1.94 7.85 -6.69
N GLN A 91 -2.06 7.46 -5.43
CA GLN A 91 -0.99 7.64 -4.46
C GLN A 91 0.28 6.90 -4.87
N ASN A 92 0.17 5.69 -5.45
CA ASN A 92 1.31 4.96 -5.97
C ASN A 92 1.99 5.71 -7.13
N LEU A 93 1.23 6.38 -8.00
CA LEU A 93 1.80 7.25 -9.03
C LEU A 93 2.56 8.45 -8.45
N VAL A 94 2.11 9.00 -7.32
CA VAL A 94 2.74 10.16 -6.69
C VAL A 94 3.97 9.74 -5.88
N LEU A 95 3.83 8.72 -5.03
CA LEU A 95 4.83 8.29 -4.06
C LEU A 95 5.86 7.31 -4.64
N GLY A 96 5.49 6.56 -5.67
CA GLY A 96 6.36 5.59 -6.35
C GLY A 96 7.03 4.63 -5.37
N PRO A 97 8.37 4.56 -5.31
CA PRO A 97 9.07 3.67 -4.40
C PRO A 97 8.79 3.91 -2.91
N LEU A 98 8.25 5.07 -2.54
CA LEU A 98 7.89 5.39 -1.15
C LEU A 98 6.49 4.89 -0.75
N MET A 99 5.65 4.48 -1.71
CA MET A 99 4.27 4.00 -1.46
C MET A 99 4.21 2.89 -0.39
N PRO A 100 5.06 1.84 -0.40
CA PRO A 100 5.00 0.80 0.62
C PRO A 100 5.25 1.32 2.03
N PHE A 101 6.18 2.28 2.18
CA PHE A 101 6.66 2.74 3.47
C PHE A 101 5.80 3.85 4.07
N LEU A 102 5.17 4.68 3.23
CA LEU A 102 4.36 5.81 3.70
C LEU A 102 2.87 5.48 3.78
N VAL A 103 2.40 4.50 3.00
CA VAL A 103 0.97 4.15 2.90
C VAL A 103 0.73 2.69 3.21
N CYS A 104 1.25 1.75 2.41
CA CYS A 104 0.81 0.34 2.50
C CYS A 104 1.13 -0.31 3.85
N ILE A 105 2.38 -0.19 4.33
CA ILE A 105 2.78 -0.77 5.63
C ILE A 105 2.06 -0.07 6.79
N PRO A 106 2.03 1.28 6.87
CA PRO A 106 1.21 1.98 7.88
C PRO A 106 -0.28 1.58 7.86
N SER A 107 -0.89 1.49 6.69
CA SER A 107 -2.29 1.10 6.50
C SER A 107 -2.55 -0.32 6.98
N ALA A 108 -1.76 -1.29 6.48
CA ALA A 108 -1.86 -2.69 6.90
C ALA A 108 -1.66 -2.84 8.41
N LEU A 109 -0.67 -2.14 8.99
CA LEU A 109 -0.43 -2.16 10.42
C LEU A 109 -1.62 -1.63 11.21
N ARG A 110 -2.23 -0.52 10.78
CA ARG A 110 -3.44 0.03 11.41
C ARG A 110 -4.61 -0.94 11.30
N TYR A 111 -4.83 -1.54 10.13
CA TYR A 111 -5.89 -2.53 9.91
C TYR A 111 -5.77 -3.71 10.87
N TRP A 112 -4.59 -4.35 10.95
CA TRP A 112 -4.38 -5.49 11.84
C TRP A 112 -4.38 -5.10 13.32
N MET A 113 -3.81 -3.95 13.68
CA MET A 113 -3.87 -3.42 15.04
C MET A 113 -5.32 -3.19 15.48
N ARG A 114 -6.21 -2.75 14.58
CA ARG A 114 -7.64 -2.56 14.90
C ARG A 114 -8.34 -3.85 15.28
N ARG A 115 -7.91 -5.00 14.75
CA ARG A 115 -8.43 -6.33 15.14
C ARG A 115 -8.10 -6.71 16.59
N CYS A 116 -7.08 -6.11 17.20
CA CYS A 116 -6.79 -6.31 18.63
C CYS A 116 -7.85 -5.63 19.50
N LYS A 117 -8.50 -6.40 20.38
CA LYS A 117 -9.61 -5.94 21.24
C LYS A 117 -9.18 -5.00 22.37
N THR A 118 -7.98 -5.19 22.91
CA THR A 118 -7.48 -4.44 24.08
C THR A 118 -6.39 -3.46 23.69
N LEU A 119 -6.24 -2.37 24.45
CA LEU A 119 -5.16 -1.41 24.25
C LEU A 119 -3.77 -2.07 24.43
N ALA A 120 -3.64 -2.97 25.40
CA ALA A 120 -2.43 -3.77 25.59
C ALA A 120 -2.13 -4.64 24.36
N GLY A 121 -3.15 -5.30 23.80
CA GLY A 121 -3.01 -6.09 22.58
C GLY A 121 -2.54 -5.26 21.39
N LYS A 122 -3.07 -4.04 21.21
CA LYS A 122 -2.62 -3.10 20.18
C LYS A 122 -1.13 -2.76 20.34
N ARG A 123 -0.70 -2.44 21.57
CA ARG A 123 0.71 -2.14 21.88
C ARG A 123 1.64 -3.31 21.62
N VAL A 124 1.26 -4.51 22.07
CA VAL A 124 2.04 -5.73 21.87
C VAL A 124 2.15 -6.07 20.38
N PHE A 125 1.04 -6.04 19.65
CA PHE A 125 1.03 -6.32 18.21
C PHE A 125 1.93 -5.34 17.44
N SER A 126 1.72 -4.03 17.60
CA SER A 126 2.52 -3.03 16.89
C SER A 126 3.98 -3.04 17.33
N GLY A 127 4.25 -3.28 18.62
CA GLY A 127 5.61 -3.43 19.14
C GLY A 127 6.32 -4.65 18.54
N ALA A 128 5.65 -5.80 18.46
CA ALA A 128 6.19 -7.02 17.86
C ALA A 128 6.53 -6.84 16.37
N VAL A 129 5.66 -6.18 15.60
CA VAL A 129 5.94 -5.86 14.19
C VAL A 129 7.15 -4.94 14.05
N CYS A 130 7.24 -3.89 14.88
CA CYS A 130 8.39 -2.97 14.83
C CYS A 130 9.68 -3.68 15.24
N LEU A 131 9.65 -4.53 16.26
CA LEU A 131 10.81 -5.33 16.69
C LEU A 131 11.25 -6.31 15.61
N LEU A 132 10.32 -6.97 14.91
CA LEU A 132 10.63 -7.85 13.79
C LEU A 132 11.35 -7.09 12.66
N LEU A 133 10.84 -5.91 12.27
CA LEU A 133 11.47 -5.09 11.23
C LEU A 133 12.87 -4.62 11.66
N ALA A 134 13.03 -4.17 12.91
CA ALA A 134 14.33 -3.76 13.46
C ALA A 134 15.30 -4.94 13.51
N PHE A 135 14.85 -6.13 13.89
CA PHE A 135 15.66 -7.35 13.92
C PHE A 135 16.14 -7.73 12.52
N LEU A 136 15.25 -7.73 11.52
CA LEU A 136 15.62 -8.01 10.12
C LEU A 136 16.64 -7.00 9.60
N GLY A 137 16.46 -5.72 9.91
CA GLY A 137 17.42 -4.67 9.56
C GLY A 137 18.78 -4.88 10.23
N ALA A 138 18.81 -5.15 11.53
CA ALA A 138 20.03 -5.42 12.29
C ALA A 138 20.76 -6.67 11.80
N ALA A 139 20.03 -7.75 11.51
CA ALA A 139 20.59 -8.97 10.93
C ALA A 139 21.24 -8.69 9.57
N GLY A 140 20.61 -7.88 8.72
CA GLY A 140 21.20 -7.45 7.44
C GLY A 140 22.51 -6.66 7.63
N MET A 141 22.55 -5.71 8.57
CA MET A 141 23.77 -4.96 8.88
C MET A 141 24.88 -5.84 9.44
N ILE A 142 24.56 -6.78 10.35
CA ILE A 142 25.53 -7.72 10.92
C ILE A 142 26.08 -8.63 9.82
N ALA A 143 25.21 -9.18 8.98
CA ALA A 143 25.63 -10.00 7.84
C ALA A 143 26.55 -9.21 6.90
N ALA A 144 26.21 -7.95 6.61
CA ALA A 144 27.05 -7.08 5.79
C ALA A 144 28.44 -6.81 6.42
N ALA A 145 28.49 -6.60 7.74
CA ALA A 145 29.75 -6.44 8.46
C ALA A 145 30.61 -7.72 8.43
N LEU A 146 29.99 -8.89 8.61
CA LEU A 146 30.67 -10.20 8.61
C LEU A 146 31.21 -10.59 7.23
N LEU A 147 30.48 -10.25 6.16
CA LEU A 147 30.89 -10.54 4.77
C LEU A 147 31.96 -9.57 4.25
N GLY A 148 32.31 -8.54 5.03
CA GLY A 148 33.20 -7.46 4.62
C GLY A 148 32.50 -6.44 3.74
N LEU A 149 32.60 -5.17 4.10
CA LEU A 149 31.95 -4.06 3.41
C LEU A 149 32.63 -3.73 2.08
N SER A 150 32.39 -4.56 1.08
CA SER A 150 32.92 -4.41 -0.28
C SER A 150 31.84 -4.65 -1.32
N GLY A 151 31.93 -3.94 -2.45
CA GLY A 151 30.98 -4.06 -3.56
C GLY A 151 29.51 -3.93 -3.12
N GLY A 152 28.68 -4.89 -3.53
CA GLY A 152 27.24 -4.93 -3.25
C GLY A 152 26.86 -5.11 -1.77
N VAL A 153 27.81 -5.45 -0.89
CA VAL A 153 27.55 -5.63 0.55
C VAL A 153 27.18 -4.31 1.24
N TRP A 154 27.64 -3.17 0.70
CA TRP A 154 27.20 -1.84 1.17
C TRP A 154 25.70 -1.60 1.01
N ALA A 155 25.10 -2.15 -0.05
CA ALA A 155 23.66 -2.04 -0.26
C ALA A 155 22.88 -2.81 0.82
N LEU A 156 23.37 -3.99 1.21
CA LEU A 156 22.78 -4.77 2.30
C LEU A 156 22.84 -4.02 3.64
N PHE A 157 23.97 -3.39 3.93
CA PHE A 157 24.11 -2.55 5.12
C PHE A 157 23.15 -1.35 5.08
N GLY A 158 23.07 -0.65 3.95
CA GLY A 158 22.19 0.50 3.76
C GLY A 158 20.70 0.15 3.92
N VAL A 159 20.26 -0.96 3.32
CA VAL A 159 18.89 -1.48 3.50
C VAL A 159 18.64 -1.86 4.96
N GLY A 160 19.62 -2.51 5.61
CA GLY A 160 19.53 -2.87 7.02
C GLY A 160 19.35 -1.65 7.92
N LEU A 161 20.18 -0.61 7.74
CA LEU A 161 20.09 0.64 8.47
C LEU A 161 18.74 1.34 8.22
N PHE A 162 18.31 1.42 6.97
CA PHE A 162 17.00 1.97 6.62
C PHE A 162 15.87 1.25 7.36
N LEU A 163 15.86 -0.08 7.37
CA LEU A 163 14.82 -0.86 8.07
C LEU A 163 14.81 -0.60 9.58
N VAL A 164 15.97 -0.47 10.22
CA VAL A 164 16.05 -0.14 11.65
C VAL A 164 15.50 1.25 11.93
N LEU A 165 15.90 2.25 11.15
CA LEU A 165 15.41 3.63 11.32
C LEU A 165 13.92 3.73 11.03
N TYR A 166 13.45 3.07 9.99
CA TYR A 166 12.04 2.99 9.64
C TYR A 166 11.22 2.31 10.73
N ALA A 167 11.70 1.17 11.28
CA ALA A 167 11.05 0.49 12.40
C ALA A 167 10.98 1.37 13.65
N ALA A 168 12.03 2.14 13.94
CA ALA A 168 12.03 3.09 15.06
C ALA A 168 10.99 4.21 14.86
N ALA A 169 10.95 4.83 13.67
CA ALA A 169 9.97 5.85 13.33
C ALA A 169 8.53 5.32 13.39
N LEU A 170 8.30 4.12 12.85
CA LEU A 170 7.00 3.43 12.88
C LEU A 170 6.59 3.12 14.33
N CYS A 171 7.52 2.65 15.16
CA CYS A 171 7.28 2.37 16.58
C CYS A 171 6.88 3.65 17.34
N VAL A 172 7.64 4.73 17.16
CA VAL A 172 7.32 6.04 17.77
C VAL A 172 5.94 6.50 17.32
N TRP A 173 5.67 6.50 16.01
CA TRP A 173 4.36 6.89 15.48
C TRP A 173 3.23 6.06 16.09
N MET A 174 3.36 4.73 16.10
CA MET A 174 2.31 3.85 16.60
C MET A 174 2.09 3.98 18.10
N GLN A 175 3.15 3.95 18.90
CA GLN A 175 3.05 3.91 20.36
C GLN A 175 2.71 5.29 20.95
N ALA A 176 3.25 6.37 20.37
CA ALA A 176 3.08 7.72 20.90
C ALA A 176 1.91 8.49 20.28
N PHE A 177 1.50 8.20 19.04
CA PHE A 177 0.49 8.99 18.33
C PHE A 177 -0.74 8.21 17.90
N GLU A 178 -0.59 7.00 17.33
CA GLU A 178 -1.75 6.28 16.79
C GLU A 178 -2.51 5.48 17.86
N ILE A 179 -1.83 4.62 18.63
CA ILE A 179 -2.46 3.78 19.66
C ILE A 179 -3.13 4.61 20.78
N PRO A 180 -2.55 5.74 21.25
CA PRO A 180 -3.20 6.55 22.28
C PRO A 180 -4.60 7.07 21.90
N LYS A 181 -4.93 7.17 20.61
CA LYS A 181 -6.28 7.56 20.14
C LYS A 181 -7.37 6.57 20.56
N TYR A 182 -7.03 5.31 20.83
CA TYR A 182 -7.98 4.26 21.23
C TYR A 182 -8.13 4.15 22.75
N ARG A 183 -7.53 5.07 23.54
CA ARG A 183 -7.73 5.11 24.99
C ARG A 183 -9.21 5.38 25.30
N TYR A 184 -9.68 4.82 26.42
CA TYR A 184 -11.06 4.99 26.90
C TYR A 184 -12.15 4.50 25.94
N GLY A 185 -11.81 3.61 24.98
CA GLY A 185 -12.78 3.07 24.03
C GLY A 185 -13.24 4.07 22.97
N ALA A 186 -12.51 5.16 22.75
CA ALA A 186 -12.84 6.13 21.72
C ALA A 186 -12.89 5.48 20.33
N TYR A 187 -13.97 5.78 19.58
CA TYR A 187 -14.07 5.40 18.18
C TYR A 187 -13.12 6.26 17.35
N VAL A 188 -12.26 5.61 16.56
CA VAL A 188 -11.33 6.28 15.66
C VAL A 188 -11.73 5.91 14.24
N SER A 189 -12.14 6.89 13.43
CA SER A 189 -12.44 6.65 12.01
C SER A 189 -11.23 6.04 11.30
N TYR A 190 -11.46 5.08 10.40
CA TYR A 190 -10.39 4.46 9.61
C TYR A 190 -9.77 5.51 8.67
N ASP A 191 -10.64 6.23 7.97
CA ASP A 191 -10.32 7.34 7.06
C ASP A 191 -9.83 8.59 7.79
N GLY A 192 -9.76 8.59 9.12
CA GLY A 192 -9.24 9.71 9.91
C GLY A 192 -7.74 9.98 9.75
N ILE A 193 -7.00 9.17 8.98
CA ILE A 193 -5.59 9.41 8.67
C ILE A 193 -5.42 9.88 7.23
N TRP A 194 -4.40 10.72 7.00
CA TRP A 194 -4.22 11.40 5.72
C TRP A 194 -4.13 10.45 4.52
N PHE A 195 -3.48 9.30 4.64
CA PHE A 195 -3.30 8.37 3.52
C PHE A 195 -4.57 7.57 3.19
N GLU A 196 -5.45 7.32 4.15
CA GLU A 196 -6.76 6.70 3.88
C GLU A 196 -7.73 7.75 3.32
N ALA A 197 -7.84 8.92 3.98
CA ALA A 197 -8.70 10.03 3.50
C ALA A 197 -8.33 10.51 2.10
N SER A 198 -7.03 10.60 1.80
CA SER A 198 -6.60 11.04 0.47
C SER A 198 -6.81 9.97 -0.58
N ALA A 199 -6.77 8.68 -0.25
CA ALA A 199 -7.14 7.62 -1.19
C ALA A 199 -8.62 7.75 -1.58
N THR A 200 -9.53 7.83 -0.61
CA THR A 200 -10.98 8.05 -0.86
C THR A 200 -11.20 9.28 -1.74
N ARG A 201 -10.65 10.43 -1.35
CA ARG A 201 -10.80 11.70 -2.08
C ARG A 201 -10.27 11.62 -3.52
N LEU A 202 -9.09 11.02 -3.73
CA LEU A 202 -8.50 10.88 -5.07
C LEU A 202 -9.32 9.91 -5.92
N GLY A 203 -9.81 8.81 -5.32
CA GLY A 203 -10.70 7.86 -5.97
C GLY A 203 -11.95 8.53 -6.51
N GLU A 204 -12.67 9.25 -5.64
CA GLU A 204 -13.87 10.00 -6.00
C GLU A 204 -13.57 11.08 -7.05
N GLN A 205 -12.51 11.86 -6.87
CA GLN A 205 -12.19 12.97 -7.78
C GLN A 205 -11.88 12.54 -9.21
N TYR A 206 -11.22 11.38 -9.38
CA TYR A 206 -10.71 10.95 -10.70
C TYR A 206 -11.51 9.81 -11.33
N TYR A 207 -12.30 9.06 -10.53
CA TYR A 207 -13.01 7.86 -10.99
C TYR A 207 -14.49 7.79 -10.60
N GLY A 208 -14.99 8.69 -9.74
CA GLY A 208 -16.43 8.89 -9.48
C GLY A 208 -17.08 9.74 -10.55
#